data_AF-A0A1G3FF44-F1
#
_entry.id   AF-A0A1G3FF44-F1
#
_cell.length_a   1.000
_cell.length_b   1.000
_cell.length_c   1.000
_cell.angle_alpha   90.00
_cell.angle_beta   90.00
_cell.angle_gamma   90.00
#
_symmetry.space_group_name_H-M   'P 1'
#
loop_
_entity.id
_entity.type
_entity.pdbx_description
1 polymer ?
#
loop_
_entity_poly.entity_id
_entity_poly.type
_entity_poly.pdbx_seq_one_letter_code
_entity_poly.pdbx_strand_id
1 'polypeptide(L)'
;GIGVDSTALLLELESRGTPPDLVITGDPGVEKPETYAYQKMIAAWMAARGIPYVTVRYTPRRFKHWPPYFDLLSNVLTNATLPSISLGRHSCSLKWKVAPQDAFLKQWEPAKDAWARGQKVVRLIGYDASPADTRRYTHASTITSDLFECRYPLREWGWDRAACIARIEAAQLPVPPKSSCFICGAMKPDEVRALPSWCLRLIVLVEARAAPRLRTVEGLWRRSTRTRPGRMTDFIRAEELLPAADIDAIIHDAPADLIRFQDVAAHVPLPDRPAMAEWLEQFNAGLKEAA
;
A
#
# COMPACT_ATOMS: atom_id res chain seq x y z
N GLY A 1 -6.65 -6.70 -3.04
CA GLY A 1 -6.92 -5.40 -2.38
C GLY A 1 -7.02 -5.52 -0.87
N ILE A 2 -7.52 -6.67 -0.37
CA ILE A 2 -7.68 -6.95 1.07
C ILE A 2 -8.51 -5.86 1.78
N GLY A 3 -9.42 -5.24 1.03
CA GLY A 3 -10.44 -4.36 1.57
C GLY A 3 -11.78 -5.08 1.61
N VAL A 4 -12.79 -4.40 2.16
CA VAL A 4 -14.16 -4.95 2.34
C VAL A 4 -14.71 -5.49 1.03
N ASP A 5 -14.71 -4.71 -0.05
CA ASP A 5 -15.37 -5.11 -1.31
C ASP A 5 -14.69 -6.37 -1.90
N SER A 6 -13.35 -6.39 -1.94
CA SER A 6 -12.62 -7.59 -2.39
C SER A 6 -12.81 -8.80 -1.50
N THR A 7 -13.05 -8.60 -0.20
CA THR A 7 -13.30 -9.68 0.76
C THR A 7 -14.72 -10.21 0.56
N ALA A 8 -15.72 -9.34 0.54
CA ALA A 8 -17.12 -9.71 0.28
C ALA A 8 -17.27 -10.47 -1.04
N LEU A 9 -16.57 -10.00 -2.10
CA LEU A 9 -16.52 -10.69 -3.38
C LEU A 9 -15.98 -12.11 -3.25
N LEU A 10 -14.84 -12.30 -2.56
CA LEU A 10 -14.25 -13.61 -2.33
C LEU A 10 -15.20 -14.54 -1.57
N LEU A 11 -15.80 -14.06 -0.48
CA LEU A 11 -16.73 -14.83 0.34
C LEU A 11 -17.97 -15.26 -0.46
N GLU A 12 -18.51 -14.35 -1.26
CA GLU A 12 -19.70 -14.63 -2.06
C GLU A 12 -19.40 -15.66 -3.16
N LEU A 13 -18.29 -15.50 -3.88
CA LEU A 13 -17.85 -16.45 -4.91
C LEU A 13 -17.65 -17.85 -4.35
N GLU A 14 -17.01 -17.97 -3.18
CA GLU A 14 -16.82 -19.25 -2.51
C GLU A 14 -18.16 -19.88 -2.10
N SER A 15 -19.07 -19.10 -1.51
CA SER A 15 -20.39 -19.62 -1.11
C SER A 15 -21.28 -20.06 -2.28
N ARG A 16 -21.04 -19.53 -3.47
CA ARG A 16 -21.73 -19.93 -4.71
C ARG A 16 -21.09 -21.13 -5.39
N GLY A 17 -20.04 -21.72 -4.81
CA GLY A 17 -19.31 -22.85 -5.40
C GLY A 17 -18.44 -22.45 -6.60
N THR A 18 -18.11 -21.16 -6.72
CA THR A 18 -17.30 -20.60 -7.82
C THR A 18 -16.09 -19.82 -7.28
N PRO A 19 -15.24 -20.42 -6.43
CA PRO A 19 -14.07 -19.72 -5.91
C PRO A 19 -13.12 -19.34 -7.06
N PRO A 20 -12.37 -18.23 -6.93
CA PRO A 20 -11.39 -17.86 -7.94
C PRO A 20 -10.24 -18.88 -7.99
N ASP A 21 -9.71 -19.12 -9.19
CA ASP A 21 -8.52 -19.99 -9.39
C ASP A 21 -7.28 -19.47 -8.66
N LEU A 22 -7.21 -18.16 -8.43
CA LEU A 22 -6.12 -17.49 -7.74
C LEU A 22 -6.59 -16.17 -7.14
N VAL A 23 -6.24 -15.95 -5.87
CA VAL A 23 -6.27 -14.63 -5.24
C VAL A 23 -4.85 -14.08 -5.18
N ILE A 24 -4.66 -12.85 -5.66
CA ILE A 24 -3.35 -12.19 -5.69
C ILE A 24 -3.39 -10.82 -5.02
N THR A 25 -2.35 -10.47 -4.27
CA THR A 25 -2.18 -9.14 -3.69
C THR A 25 -0.80 -8.57 -3.98
N GLY A 26 -0.76 -7.37 -4.56
CA GLY A 26 0.46 -6.59 -4.66
C GLY A 26 0.74 -5.85 -3.35
N ASP A 27 1.85 -6.21 -2.70
CA ASP A 27 2.29 -5.68 -1.41
C ASP A 27 3.36 -4.59 -1.62
N PRO A 28 3.08 -3.32 -1.24
CA PRO A 28 4.05 -2.24 -1.31
C PRO A 28 5.10 -2.29 -0.18
N GLY A 29 4.99 -3.21 0.78
CA GLY A 29 5.88 -3.37 1.93
C GLY A 29 5.64 -2.39 3.08
N VAL A 30 4.58 -1.57 2.98
CA VAL A 30 4.28 -0.46 3.90
C VAL A 30 2.78 -0.28 4.16
N GLU A 31 2.00 -1.34 4.00
CA GLU A 31 0.58 -1.31 4.41
C GLU A 31 0.48 -1.09 5.94
N LYS A 32 -0.67 -0.62 6.40
CA LYS A 32 -0.92 -0.46 7.84
C LYS A 32 -0.82 -1.81 8.57
N PRO A 33 -0.39 -1.83 9.85
CA PRO A 33 -0.27 -3.07 10.63
C PRO A 33 -1.55 -3.90 10.65
N GLU A 34 -2.72 -3.27 10.78
CA GLU A 34 -4.02 -3.95 10.80
C GLU A 34 -4.35 -4.58 9.44
N THR A 35 -3.82 -4.01 8.35
CA THR A 35 -3.97 -4.61 7.00
C THR A 35 -3.16 -5.90 6.91
N TYR A 36 -1.92 -5.93 7.41
CA TYR A 36 -1.12 -7.15 7.45
C TYR A 36 -1.70 -8.20 8.39
N ALA A 37 -2.21 -7.80 9.55
CA ALA A 37 -2.91 -8.70 10.47
C ALA A 37 -4.13 -9.34 9.81
N TYR A 38 -4.96 -8.53 9.12
CA TYR A 38 -6.11 -9.02 8.37
C TYR A 38 -5.68 -9.96 7.23
N GLN A 39 -4.63 -9.59 6.49
CA GLN A 39 -4.09 -10.39 5.40
C GLN A 39 -3.67 -11.79 5.88
N LYS A 40 -3.00 -11.89 7.03
CA LYS A 40 -2.64 -13.18 7.64
C LYS A 40 -3.88 -14.02 7.99
N MET A 41 -4.89 -13.40 8.57
CA MET A 41 -6.15 -14.08 8.92
C MET A 41 -6.89 -14.58 7.68
N ILE A 42 -7.11 -13.73 6.67
CA ILE A 42 -7.85 -14.12 5.47
C ILE A 42 -7.07 -15.12 4.61
N ALA A 43 -5.73 -15.10 4.66
CA ALA A 43 -4.89 -16.13 4.03
C ALA A 43 -5.14 -17.51 4.64
N ALA A 44 -5.25 -17.61 5.97
CA ALA A 44 -5.59 -18.86 6.63
C ALA A 44 -7.02 -19.33 6.27
N TRP A 45 -7.97 -18.39 6.18
CA TRP A 45 -9.34 -18.67 5.73
C TRP A 45 -9.39 -19.24 4.30
N MET A 46 -8.61 -18.68 3.37
CA MET A 46 -8.49 -19.15 1.98
C MET A 46 -7.82 -20.53 1.91
N ALA A 47 -6.74 -20.73 2.66
CA ALA A 47 -6.02 -22.00 2.70
C ALA A 47 -6.91 -23.16 3.19
N ALA A 48 -7.73 -22.92 4.22
CA ALA A 48 -8.69 -23.91 4.73
C ALA A 48 -9.77 -24.31 3.70
N ARG A 49 -9.93 -23.54 2.63
CA ARG A 49 -10.90 -23.76 1.54
C ARG A 49 -10.24 -24.14 0.22
N GLY A 50 -8.93 -24.37 0.21
CA GLY A 50 -8.18 -24.71 -0.98
C GLY A 50 -8.10 -23.58 -2.02
N ILE A 51 -8.33 -22.33 -1.64
CA ILE A 51 -8.24 -21.17 -2.54
C ILE A 51 -6.78 -20.70 -2.59
N PRO A 52 -6.10 -20.78 -3.75
CA PRO A 52 -4.71 -20.33 -3.84
C PRO A 52 -4.58 -18.83 -3.57
N TYR A 53 -3.66 -18.46 -2.68
CA TYR A 53 -3.39 -17.07 -2.34
C TYR A 53 -1.90 -16.75 -2.45
N VAL A 54 -1.56 -15.70 -3.19
CA VAL A 54 -0.17 -15.24 -3.35
C VAL A 54 -0.03 -13.74 -3.08
N THR A 55 1.07 -13.39 -2.42
CA THR A 55 1.48 -12.01 -2.21
C THR A 55 2.71 -11.74 -3.06
N VAL A 56 2.66 -10.68 -3.86
CA VAL A 56 3.72 -10.33 -4.80
C VAL A 56 4.24 -8.93 -4.51
N ARG A 57 5.56 -8.75 -4.62
CA ARG A 57 6.23 -7.48 -4.37
C ARG A 57 6.96 -6.99 -5.61
N TYR A 58 6.99 -5.67 -5.79
CA TYR A 58 7.78 -5.08 -6.85
C TYR A 58 9.27 -5.19 -6.50
N THR A 59 10.04 -5.85 -7.38
CA THR A 59 11.50 -5.94 -7.25
C THR A 59 12.16 -5.02 -8.29
N PRO A 60 12.78 -3.90 -7.88
CA PRO A 60 13.44 -3.02 -8.83
C PRO A 60 14.66 -3.71 -9.43
N ARG A 61 14.74 -3.67 -10.77
CA ARG A 61 15.90 -4.17 -11.52
C ARG A 61 16.96 -3.10 -11.75
N ARG A 62 16.58 -1.83 -11.66
CA ARG A 62 17.44 -0.66 -11.84
C ARG A 62 16.97 0.42 -10.86
N PHE A 63 17.90 1.01 -10.13
CA PHE A 63 17.63 2.13 -9.24
C PHE A 63 18.78 3.13 -9.34
N LYS A 64 18.44 4.43 -9.29
CA LYS A 64 19.38 5.53 -9.54
C LYS A 64 20.24 5.86 -8.32
N HIS A 65 19.67 5.71 -7.13
CA HIS A 65 20.32 6.03 -5.86
C HIS A 65 20.33 4.78 -4.98
N TRP A 66 21.36 4.68 -4.14
CA TRP A 66 21.62 3.58 -3.22
C TRP A 66 21.22 3.97 -1.77
N PRO A 67 20.91 3.02 -0.86
CA PRO A 67 20.87 1.55 -1.00
C PRO A 67 19.72 1.06 -1.91
N PRO A 68 19.72 -0.23 -2.34
CA PRO A 68 18.58 -0.74 -3.11
C PRO A 68 17.32 -0.67 -2.23
N TYR A 69 16.17 -0.39 -2.85
CA TYR A 69 14.89 -0.36 -2.15
C TYR A 69 14.02 -1.51 -2.64
N PHE A 70 13.29 -2.19 -1.75
CA PHE A 70 12.39 -3.30 -2.13
C PHE A 70 10.94 -3.06 -1.69
N ASP A 71 10.70 -1.89 -1.12
CA ASP A 71 9.40 -1.41 -0.64
C ASP A 71 9.24 0.09 -0.96
N LEU A 72 8.02 0.60 -0.80
CA LEU A 72 7.70 1.99 -1.10
C LEU A 72 8.36 2.98 -0.12
N LEU A 73 8.56 2.65 1.15
CA LEU A 73 9.16 3.53 2.15
C LEU A 73 10.63 3.77 1.82
N SER A 74 11.39 2.69 1.65
CA SER A 74 12.77 2.71 1.20
C SER A 74 12.90 3.46 -0.13
N ASN A 75 11.95 3.29 -1.05
CA ASN A 75 11.96 4.02 -2.32
C ASN A 75 11.85 5.54 -2.13
N VAL A 76 10.92 6.00 -1.29
CA VAL A 76 10.70 7.45 -1.11
C VAL A 76 11.82 8.09 -0.29
N LEU A 77 12.36 7.39 0.71
CA LEU A 77 13.50 7.84 1.51
C LEU A 77 14.78 7.93 0.68
N THR A 78 15.13 6.85 -0.06
CA THR A 78 16.33 6.80 -0.90
C THR A 78 16.32 7.91 -1.97
N ASN A 79 15.14 8.28 -2.48
CA ASN A 79 15.01 9.29 -3.53
C ASN A 79 14.65 10.69 -3.03
N ALA A 80 14.51 10.88 -1.71
CA ALA A 80 14.10 12.15 -1.12
C ALA A 80 12.82 12.71 -1.74
N THR A 81 11.79 11.86 -1.83
CA THR A 81 10.53 12.17 -2.48
C THR A 81 9.35 11.70 -1.65
N LEU A 82 8.13 11.90 -2.14
CA LEU A 82 6.90 11.41 -1.54
C LEU A 82 6.26 10.35 -2.46
N PRO A 83 5.34 9.52 -1.95
CA PRO A 83 4.51 8.67 -2.80
C PRO A 83 3.86 9.51 -3.91
N SER A 84 3.76 8.96 -5.12
CA SER A 84 3.28 9.67 -6.30
C SER A 84 1.91 10.32 -6.08
N ILE A 85 1.05 9.69 -5.29
CA ILE A 85 -0.29 10.20 -4.95
C ILE A 85 -0.21 11.53 -4.20
N SER A 86 0.82 11.73 -3.38
CA SER A 86 1.11 13.00 -2.70
C SER A 86 1.70 14.05 -3.65
N LEU A 87 2.08 13.66 -4.88
CA LEU A 87 2.53 14.56 -5.95
C LEU A 87 1.48 14.74 -7.05
N GLY A 88 0.22 14.36 -6.80
CA GLY A 88 -0.87 14.47 -7.79
C GLY A 88 -0.85 13.42 -8.90
N ARG A 89 -0.03 12.37 -8.78
CA ARG A 89 0.13 11.30 -9.79
C ARG A 89 -0.40 9.97 -9.29
N HIS A 90 -0.88 9.13 -10.21
CA HIS A 90 -1.50 7.83 -9.87
C HIS A 90 -0.57 6.62 -10.11
N SER A 91 0.73 6.83 -10.31
CA SER A 91 1.70 5.78 -10.66
C SER A 91 2.10 4.86 -9.50
N CYS A 92 1.85 5.23 -8.24
CA CYS A 92 2.13 4.38 -7.08
C CYS A 92 1.42 3.03 -7.18
N SER A 93 0.10 3.01 -7.40
CA SER A 93 -0.65 1.77 -7.52
C SER A 93 -0.21 0.94 -8.72
N LEU A 94 0.15 1.60 -9.84
CA LEU A 94 0.66 0.91 -11.02
C LEU A 94 2.01 0.21 -10.73
N LYS A 95 2.97 0.93 -10.14
CA LYS A 95 4.31 0.41 -9.84
C LYS A 95 4.29 -0.67 -8.75
N TRP A 96 3.60 -0.41 -7.66
CA TRP A 96 3.71 -1.23 -6.44
C TRP A 96 2.63 -2.31 -6.33
N LYS A 97 1.50 -2.17 -7.04
CA LYS A 97 0.42 -3.15 -7.00
C LYS A 97 0.24 -3.85 -8.34
N VAL A 98 0.00 -3.13 -9.42
CA VAL A 98 -0.36 -3.74 -10.71
C VAL A 98 0.84 -4.44 -11.36
N ALA A 99 1.99 -3.77 -11.48
CA ALA A 99 3.17 -4.33 -12.14
C ALA A 99 3.66 -5.67 -11.56
N PRO A 100 3.79 -5.86 -10.23
CA PRO A 100 4.17 -7.17 -9.70
C PRO A 100 3.10 -8.24 -9.88
N GLN A 101 1.81 -7.88 -9.88
CA GLN A 101 0.71 -8.81 -10.18
C GLN A 101 0.78 -9.27 -11.64
N ASP A 102 0.94 -8.34 -12.58
CA ASP A 102 1.08 -8.65 -14.00
C ASP A 102 2.33 -9.51 -14.27
N ALA A 103 3.45 -9.21 -13.60
CA ALA A 103 4.67 -9.98 -13.73
C ALA A 103 4.50 -11.44 -13.25
N PHE A 104 3.80 -11.63 -12.12
CA PHE A 104 3.48 -12.95 -11.62
C PHE A 104 2.55 -13.71 -12.58
N LEU A 105 1.44 -13.08 -13.01
CA LEU A 105 0.47 -13.71 -13.90
C LEU A 105 1.10 -14.12 -15.24
N LYS A 106 2.08 -13.36 -15.73
CA LYS A 106 2.85 -13.74 -16.93
C LYS A 106 3.66 -15.02 -16.80
N GLN A 107 3.96 -15.43 -15.57
CA GLN A 107 4.68 -16.66 -15.27
C GLN A 107 3.77 -17.79 -14.77
N TRP A 108 2.51 -17.49 -14.44
CA TRP A 108 1.55 -18.44 -13.92
C TRP A 108 1.01 -19.34 -15.04
N GLU A 109 1.17 -20.65 -14.90
CA GLU A 109 0.91 -21.62 -15.98
C GLU A 109 -0.53 -21.58 -16.51
N PRO A 110 -1.59 -21.55 -15.65
CA PRO A 110 -2.96 -21.43 -16.14
C PRO A 110 -3.22 -20.18 -17.00
N ALA A 111 -2.53 -19.07 -16.72
CA ALA A 111 -2.63 -17.86 -17.53
C ALA A 111 -1.92 -18.01 -18.88
N LYS A 112 -0.72 -18.60 -18.89
CA LYS A 112 0.01 -18.91 -20.13
C LYS A 112 -0.80 -19.82 -21.04
N ASP A 113 -1.38 -20.88 -20.47
CA ASP A 113 -2.23 -21.84 -21.16
C ASP A 113 -3.48 -21.19 -21.76
N ALA A 114 -4.13 -20.31 -21.00
CA ALA A 114 -5.28 -19.55 -21.50
C ALA A 114 -4.88 -18.67 -22.70
N TRP A 115 -3.79 -17.92 -22.58
CA TRP A 115 -3.33 -17.06 -23.67
C TRP A 115 -2.84 -17.84 -24.89
N ALA A 116 -2.20 -19.00 -24.71
CA ALA A 116 -1.80 -19.89 -25.79
C ALA A 116 -3.01 -20.40 -26.59
N ARG A 117 -4.17 -20.55 -25.93
CA ARG A 117 -5.46 -20.87 -26.57
C ARG A 117 -6.21 -19.66 -27.12
N GLY A 118 -5.63 -18.46 -27.08
CA GLY A 118 -6.30 -17.21 -27.48
C GLY A 118 -7.40 -16.76 -26.51
N GLN A 119 -7.46 -17.31 -25.31
CA GLN A 119 -8.40 -16.92 -24.26
C GLN A 119 -7.83 -15.78 -23.40
N LYS A 120 -8.71 -15.04 -22.73
CA LYS A 120 -8.32 -14.00 -21.77
C LYS A 120 -8.42 -14.53 -20.34
N VAL A 121 -7.55 -14.03 -19.47
CA VAL A 121 -7.66 -14.28 -18.02
C VAL A 121 -8.68 -13.31 -17.44
N VAL A 122 -9.68 -13.84 -16.72
CA VAL A 122 -10.72 -13.02 -16.09
C VAL A 122 -10.21 -12.42 -14.78
N ARG A 123 -10.19 -11.09 -14.69
CA ARG A 123 -9.86 -10.34 -13.48
C ARG A 123 -11.13 -9.91 -12.78
N LEU A 124 -11.35 -10.45 -11.58
CA LEU A 124 -12.47 -10.08 -10.72
C LEU A 124 -12.07 -8.85 -9.90
N ILE A 125 -12.73 -7.72 -10.15
CA ILE A 125 -12.45 -6.44 -9.48
C ILE A 125 -13.60 -6.10 -8.53
N GLY A 126 -13.28 -5.96 -7.24
CA GLY A 126 -14.24 -5.58 -6.21
C GLY A 126 -14.52 -4.08 -6.20
N TYR A 127 -15.15 -3.55 -7.26
CA TYR A 127 -15.80 -2.24 -7.21
C TYR A 127 -17.27 -2.43 -6.88
N ASP A 128 -17.73 -1.80 -5.80
CA ASP A 128 -19.13 -1.87 -5.38
C ASP A 128 -20.04 -0.95 -6.22
N ALA A 129 -21.36 -1.02 -6.00
CA ALA A 129 -22.38 -0.23 -6.70
C ALA A 129 -22.52 1.21 -6.17
N SER A 130 -21.77 1.60 -5.14
CA SER A 130 -21.85 2.92 -4.51
C SER A 130 -21.31 4.03 -5.43
N PRO A 131 -21.65 5.32 -5.17
CA PRO A 131 -21.20 6.43 -6.03
C PRO A 131 -19.69 6.59 -6.16
N ALA A 132 -18.94 6.26 -5.10
CA ALA A 132 -17.48 6.39 -5.10
C ALA A 132 -16.81 5.41 -6.08
N ASP A 133 -17.22 4.15 -6.07
CA ASP A 133 -16.69 3.12 -6.94
C ASP A 133 -17.30 3.15 -8.34
N THR A 134 -18.50 3.71 -8.51
CA THR A 134 -19.07 3.99 -9.84
C THR A 134 -18.13 4.88 -10.66
N ARG A 135 -17.54 5.93 -10.07
CA ARG A 135 -16.56 6.77 -10.78
C ARG A 135 -15.31 5.99 -11.21
N ARG A 136 -14.85 5.06 -10.37
CA ARG A 136 -13.66 4.23 -10.67
C ARG A 136 -13.98 3.20 -11.75
N TYR A 137 -15.17 2.59 -11.68
CA TYR A 137 -15.69 1.66 -12.66
C TYR A 137 -15.79 2.31 -14.04
N THR A 138 -16.40 3.51 -14.15
CA THR A 138 -16.56 4.20 -15.45
C THR A 138 -15.24 4.41 -16.17
N HIS A 139 -14.16 4.71 -15.43
CA HIS A 139 -12.83 4.80 -16.04
C HIS A 139 -12.22 3.42 -16.33
N ALA A 140 -12.33 2.46 -15.41
CA ALA A 140 -11.73 1.14 -15.57
C ALA A 140 -12.38 0.31 -16.69
N SER A 141 -13.69 0.47 -16.93
CA SER A 141 -14.43 -0.24 -17.96
C SER A 141 -14.06 0.17 -19.38
N THR A 142 -13.41 1.32 -19.57
CA THR A 142 -12.92 1.76 -20.89
C THR A 142 -11.52 1.24 -21.22
N ILE A 143 -10.83 0.64 -20.24
CA ILE A 143 -9.48 0.11 -20.43
C ILE A 143 -9.59 -1.30 -21.00
N THR A 144 -9.20 -1.47 -22.26
CA THR A 144 -9.16 -2.77 -22.92
C THR A 144 -7.80 -3.45 -22.73
N SER A 145 -7.80 -4.79 -22.75
CA SER A 145 -6.59 -5.60 -22.70
C SER A 145 -6.76 -6.84 -23.57
N ASP A 146 -5.71 -7.21 -24.29
CA ASP A 146 -5.69 -8.45 -25.09
C ASP A 146 -5.50 -9.68 -24.21
N LEU A 147 -4.94 -9.52 -23.01
CA LEU A 147 -4.63 -10.61 -22.08
C LEU A 147 -5.68 -10.80 -20.98
N PHE A 148 -6.42 -9.74 -20.65
CA PHE A 148 -7.31 -9.71 -19.50
C PHE A 148 -8.72 -9.25 -19.87
N GLU A 149 -9.71 -9.88 -19.24
CA GLU A 149 -11.09 -9.41 -19.20
C GLU A 149 -11.42 -9.01 -17.76
N CYS A 150 -11.84 -7.77 -17.54
CA CYS A 150 -12.22 -7.32 -16.20
C CYS A 150 -13.73 -7.52 -15.98
N ARG A 151 -14.09 -8.23 -14.90
CA ARG A 151 -15.47 -8.37 -14.43
C ARG A 151 -15.66 -7.70 -13.07
N TYR A 152 -16.89 -7.30 -12.79
CA TYR A 152 -17.24 -6.52 -11.59
C TYR A 152 -18.44 -7.13 -10.87
N PRO A 153 -18.30 -8.33 -10.26
CA PRO A 153 -19.45 -9.10 -9.80
C PRO A 153 -20.30 -8.39 -8.74
N LEU A 154 -19.68 -7.60 -7.86
CA LEU A 154 -20.43 -6.81 -6.88
C LEU A 154 -21.42 -5.84 -7.54
N ARG A 155 -21.07 -5.27 -8.70
CA ARG A 155 -22.00 -4.43 -9.48
C ARG A 155 -23.04 -5.27 -10.20
N GLU A 156 -22.66 -6.43 -10.73
CA GLU A 156 -23.57 -7.40 -11.35
C GLU A 156 -24.64 -7.87 -10.35
N TRP A 157 -24.30 -7.95 -9.05
CA TRP A 157 -25.22 -8.29 -7.97
C TRP A 157 -25.91 -7.07 -7.34
N GLY A 158 -25.58 -5.85 -7.77
CA GLY A 158 -26.13 -4.62 -7.21
C GLY A 158 -25.70 -4.32 -5.76
N TRP A 159 -24.58 -4.88 -5.31
CA TRP A 159 -24.09 -4.71 -3.94
C TRP A 159 -23.40 -3.38 -3.75
N ASP A 160 -23.85 -2.62 -2.75
CA ASP A 160 -23.16 -1.45 -2.25
C ASP A 160 -22.20 -1.83 -1.11
N ARG A 161 -21.60 -0.80 -0.50
CA ARG A 161 -20.66 -0.99 0.61
C ARG A 161 -21.30 -1.67 1.82
N ALA A 162 -22.57 -1.36 2.12
CA ALA A 162 -23.26 -1.91 3.27
C ALA A 162 -23.57 -3.40 3.07
N ALA A 163 -24.00 -3.79 1.87
CA ALA A 163 -24.18 -5.19 1.49
C ALA A 163 -22.85 -5.97 1.60
N CYS A 164 -21.73 -5.37 1.18
CA CYS A 164 -20.41 -5.99 1.33
C CYS A 164 -20.04 -6.22 2.80
N ILE A 165 -20.31 -5.24 3.69
CA ILE A 165 -20.08 -5.38 5.13
C ILE A 165 -20.95 -6.49 5.72
N ALA A 166 -22.26 -6.45 5.45
CA ALA A 166 -23.21 -7.44 5.94
C ALA A 166 -22.84 -8.86 5.51
N ARG A 167 -22.32 -9.04 4.28
CA ARG A 167 -21.86 -10.34 3.80
C ARG A 167 -20.68 -10.90 4.59
N ILE A 168 -19.74 -10.04 4.98
CA ILE A 168 -18.56 -10.41 5.77
C ILE A 168 -18.98 -10.78 7.19
N GLU A 169 -19.86 -9.98 7.79
CA GLU A 169 -20.41 -10.24 9.13
C GLU A 169 -21.22 -11.55 9.17
N ALA A 170 -22.02 -11.82 8.13
CA ALA A 170 -22.75 -13.09 7.98
C ALA A 170 -21.82 -14.31 7.87
N ALA A 171 -20.59 -14.12 7.37
CA ALA A 171 -19.55 -15.16 7.36
C ALA A 171 -18.82 -15.28 8.71
N GLN A 172 -19.23 -14.51 9.72
CA GLN A 172 -18.59 -14.41 11.05
C GLN A 172 -17.11 -14.02 10.97
N LEU A 173 -16.76 -13.22 9.96
CA LEU A 173 -15.42 -12.66 9.80
C LEU A 173 -15.39 -11.19 10.22
N PRO A 174 -14.25 -10.70 10.71
CA PRO A 174 -14.10 -9.27 10.96
C PRO A 174 -14.18 -8.50 9.65
N VAL A 175 -14.78 -7.32 9.69
CA VAL A 175 -14.78 -6.39 8.57
C VAL A 175 -13.36 -5.82 8.41
N PRO A 176 -12.71 -5.94 7.24
CA PRO A 176 -11.36 -5.45 7.06
C PRO A 176 -11.30 -3.92 7.23
N PRO A 177 -10.24 -3.40 7.86
CA PRO A 177 -10.00 -1.97 7.85
C PRO A 177 -9.75 -1.48 6.43
N LYS A 178 -9.82 -0.16 6.22
CA LYS A 178 -9.42 0.43 4.93
C LYS A 178 -7.96 0.07 4.66
N SER A 179 -7.69 -0.66 3.59
CA SER A 179 -6.33 -1.03 3.19
C SER A 179 -5.64 0.15 2.49
N SER A 180 -4.53 0.59 3.06
CA SER A 180 -3.71 1.68 2.53
C SER A 180 -2.32 1.64 3.17
N CYS A 181 -1.33 2.16 2.45
CA CYS A 181 -0.01 2.40 3.03
C CYS A 181 -0.11 3.45 4.14
N PHE A 182 0.64 3.28 5.23
CA PHE A 182 0.63 4.27 6.33
C PHE A 182 1.28 5.61 5.93
N ILE A 183 1.96 5.67 4.79
CA ILE A 183 2.47 6.92 4.17
C ILE A 183 1.61 7.38 2.98
N CYS A 184 0.38 6.89 2.82
CA CYS A 184 -0.44 7.24 1.67
C CYS A 184 -1.07 8.63 1.82
N GLY A 185 -0.89 9.51 0.83
CA GLY A 185 -1.56 10.82 0.80
C GLY A 185 -3.10 10.79 0.78
N ALA A 186 -3.71 9.62 0.62
CA ALA A 186 -5.16 9.42 0.72
C ALA A 186 -5.64 8.90 2.09
N MET A 187 -4.76 8.86 3.10
CA MET A 187 -5.17 8.62 4.48
C MET A 187 -6.06 9.75 5.02
N LYS A 188 -7.06 9.38 5.81
CA LYS A 188 -7.90 10.30 6.57
C LYS A 188 -7.28 10.61 7.95
N PRO A 189 -7.64 11.73 8.59
CA PRO A 189 -7.19 12.06 9.95
C PRO A 189 -7.34 10.92 10.97
N ASP A 190 -8.50 10.28 11.03
CA ASP A 190 -8.74 9.16 11.96
C ASP A 190 -7.85 7.94 11.67
N GLU A 191 -7.48 7.73 10.40
CA GLU A 191 -6.53 6.66 10.07
C GLU A 191 -5.13 6.98 10.57
N VAL A 192 -4.74 8.27 10.63
CA VAL A 192 -3.44 8.69 11.17
C VAL A 192 -3.45 8.60 12.69
N ARG A 193 -4.54 9.01 13.35
CA ARG A 193 -4.70 8.88 14.82
C ARG A 193 -4.56 7.44 15.32
N ALA A 194 -5.03 6.48 14.52
CA ALA A 194 -4.96 5.06 14.86
C ALA A 194 -3.59 4.41 14.62
N LEU A 195 -2.63 5.11 14.02
CA LEU A 195 -1.32 4.52 13.72
C LEU A 195 -0.48 4.36 14.99
N PRO A 196 0.33 3.29 15.09
CA PRO A 196 1.32 3.18 16.15
C PRO A 196 2.41 4.24 16.00
N SER A 197 3.04 4.62 17.12
CA SER A 197 4.05 5.68 17.18
C SER A 197 5.21 5.50 16.18
N TRP A 198 5.66 4.27 15.94
CA TRP A 198 6.71 3.99 14.96
C TRP A 198 6.29 4.36 13.52
N CYS A 199 5.02 4.18 13.14
CA CYS A 199 4.51 4.64 11.84
C CYS A 199 4.52 6.17 11.78
N LEU A 200 4.11 6.83 12.87
CA LEU A 200 4.09 8.29 12.97
C LEU A 200 5.51 8.88 12.81
N ARG A 201 6.52 8.28 13.47
CA ARG A 201 7.94 8.68 13.35
C ARG A 201 8.43 8.58 11.91
N LEU A 202 8.07 7.49 11.22
CA LEU A 202 8.40 7.29 9.81
C LEU A 202 7.69 8.29 8.89
N ILE A 203 6.46 8.69 9.20
CA ILE A 203 5.76 9.77 8.48
C ILE A 203 6.55 11.08 8.59
N VAL A 204 6.96 11.45 9.81
CA VAL A 204 7.76 12.66 10.06
C VAL A 204 9.08 12.60 9.27
N LEU A 205 9.78 11.46 9.34
CA LEU A 205 11.03 11.25 8.60
C LEU A 205 10.84 11.41 7.09
N VAL A 206 9.80 10.80 6.50
CA VAL A 206 9.52 10.87 5.06
C VAL A 206 9.29 12.31 4.62
N GLU A 207 8.50 13.07 5.37
CA GLU A 207 8.24 14.48 5.04
C GLU A 207 9.48 15.35 5.25
N ALA A 208 10.23 15.17 6.34
CA ALA A 208 11.48 15.90 6.59
C ALA A 208 12.52 15.63 5.50
N ARG A 209 12.68 14.36 5.10
CA ARG A 209 13.63 13.95 4.06
C ARG A 209 13.29 14.52 2.69
N ALA A 210 12.00 14.65 2.37
CA ALA A 210 11.53 15.15 1.10
C ALA A 210 11.47 16.69 1.04
N ALA A 211 11.25 17.37 2.17
CA ALA A 211 10.96 18.81 2.24
C ALA A 211 11.87 19.71 1.40
N PRO A 212 13.22 19.56 1.38
CA PRO A 212 14.09 20.42 0.59
C PRO A 212 13.83 20.37 -0.94
N ARG A 213 13.22 19.28 -1.42
CA ARG A 213 12.93 19.03 -2.84
C ARG A 213 11.50 19.30 -3.24
N LEU A 214 10.60 19.55 -2.28
CA LEU A 214 9.21 19.86 -2.59
C LEU A 214 9.10 21.28 -3.17
N ARG A 215 8.24 21.43 -4.18
CA ARG A 215 8.01 22.70 -4.90
C ARG A 215 6.53 23.00 -5.10
N THR A 216 5.71 21.97 -5.29
CA THR A 216 4.29 22.11 -5.64
C THR A 216 3.35 21.71 -4.50
N VAL A 217 3.89 21.05 -3.47
CA VAL A 217 3.18 20.49 -2.31
C VAL A 217 4.00 20.74 -1.04
N GLU A 218 3.32 20.74 0.10
CA GLU A 218 3.86 20.92 1.45
C GLU A 218 4.27 19.58 2.09
N GLY A 219 3.53 18.50 1.83
CA GLY A 219 3.77 17.18 2.42
C GLY A 219 2.91 16.07 1.84
N LEU A 220 2.74 14.98 2.59
CA LEU A 220 1.99 13.78 2.18
C LEU A 220 0.53 14.10 1.82
N TRP A 221 -0.09 15.06 2.50
CA TRP A 221 -1.44 15.55 2.22
C TRP A 221 -1.52 16.68 1.22
N ARG A 222 -0.43 16.91 0.47
CA ARG A 222 -0.31 17.89 -0.60
C ARG A 222 -0.28 19.31 -0.03
N ARG A 223 -1.42 19.99 -0.01
CA ARG A 223 -1.53 21.41 0.40
C ARG A 223 -2.51 21.52 1.54
N SER A 224 -2.29 22.51 2.39
CA SER A 224 -3.21 22.83 3.48
C SER A 224 -4.58 23.19 2.93
N THR A 225 -5.62 22.66 3.58
CA THR A 225 -7.01 23.01 3.37
C THR A 225 -7.55 23.67 4.63
N ARG A 226 -8.79 24.18 4.57
CA ARG A 226 -9.47 24.74 5.75
C ARG A 226 -9.60 23.76 6.92
N THR A 227 -9.57 22.46 6.65
CA THR A 227 -9.85 21.42 7.66
C THR A 227 -8.66 20.53 7.98
N ARG A 228 -7.52 20.70 7.29
CA ARG A 228 -6.37 19.81 7.45
C ARG A 228 -5.08 20.42 6.89
N PRO A 229 -3.93 20.27 7.58
CA PRO A 229 -2.64 20.69 7.03
C PRO A 229 -2.24 19.87 5.80
N GLY A 230 -1.33 20.42 4.97
CA GLY A 230 -0.75 19.73 3.83
C GLY A 230 0.30 18.69 4.21
N ARG A 231 0.87 18.82 5.41
CA ARG A 231 1.79 17.86 6.04
C ARG A 231 1.06 17.01 7.07
N MET A 232 1.31 15.71 7.06
CA MET A 232 0.88 14.85 8.16
C MET A 232 1.65 15.15 9.44
N THR A 233 2.92 15.57 9.34
CA THR A 233 3.76 15.98 10.48
C THR A 233 3.09 17.07 11.31
N ASP A 234 2.53 18.10 10.65
CA ASP A 234 1.90 19.22 11.34
C ASP A 234 0.62 18.77 12.07
N PHE A 235 -0.12 17.81 11.50
CA PHE A 235 -1.28 17.19 12.15
C PHE A 235 -0.87 16.31 13.33
N ILE A 236 0.18 15.48 13.18
CA ILE A 236 0.73 14.65 14.25
C ILE A 236 1.16 15.52 15.44
N ARG A 237 1.78 16.68 15.18
CA ARG A 237 2.14 17.66 16.20
C ARG A 237 0.91 18.29 16.85
N ALA A 238 -0.03 18.80 16.03
CA ALA A 238 -1.19 19.53 16.53
C ALA A 238 -2.14 18.65 17.36
N GLU A 239 -2.20 17.36 17.07
CA GLU A 239 -3.02 16.36 17.78
C GLU A 239 -2.23 15.62 18.87
N GLU A 240 -0.98 16.05 19.14
CA GLU A 240 -0.10 15.50 20.18
C GLU A 240 0.09 13.96 20.08
N LEU A 241 0.08 13.44 18.85
CA LEU A 241 0.23 11.99 18.60
C LEU A 241 1.68 11.52 18.76
N LEU A 242 2.63 12.46 18.80
CA LEU A 242 4.03 12.26 19.19
C LEU A 242 4.50 13.46 20.03
N PRO A 243 5.47 13.27 20.95
CA PRO A 243 6.12 14.39 21.64
C PRO A 243 6.70 15.40 20.65
N ALA A 244 6.52 16.70 20.90
CA ALA A 244 7.05 17.75 20.02
C ALA A 244 8.59 17.66 19.86
N ALA A 245 9.29 17.31 20.95
CA ALA A 245 10.73 17.09 20.95
C ALA A 245 11.16 15.93 20.02
N ASP A 246 10.43 14.81 20.02
CA ASP A 246 10.68 13.70 19.08
C ASP A 246 10.54 14.19 17.63
N ILE A 247 9.50 14.98 17.34
CA ILE A 247 9.27 15.52 15.99
C ILE A 247 10.41 16.45 15.58
N ASP A 248 10.82 17.36 16.47
CA ASP A 248 11.91 18.30 16.22
C ASP A 248 13.24 17.58 15.98
N ALA A 249 13.57 16.58 16.80
CA ALA A 249 14.77 15.75 16.65
C ALA A 249 14.77 14.99 15.32
N ILE A 250 13.64 14.36 14.94
CA ILE A 250 13.54 13.67 13.65
C ILE A 250 13.72 14.65 12.49
N ILE A 251 13.16 15.86 12.56
CA ILE A 251 13.31 16.86 11.49
C ILE A 251 14.76 17.36 11.39
N HIS A 252 15.43 17.57 12.53
CA HIS A 252 16.79 18.09 12.59
C HIS A 252 17.82 17.05 12.12
N ASP A 253 17.82 15.86 12.74
CA ASP A 253 18.96 14.95 12.71
C ASP A 253 18.78 13.84 11.67
N ALA A 254 17.61 13.19 11.67
CA ALA A 254 17.42 11.93 10.95
C ALA A 254 17.64 12.01 9.43
N PRO A 255 17.29 13.10 8.71
CA PRO A 255 17.63 13.25 7.30
C PRO A 255 19.13 13.27 7.03
N ALA A 256 19.93 13.94 7.87
CA ALA A 256 21.38 13.99 7.72
C ALA A 256 22.00 12.63 8.06
N ASP A 257 21.51 11.97 9.11
CA ASP A 257 21.92 10.62 9.51
C ASP A 257 21.67 9.60 8.40
N LEU A 258 20.49 9.68 7.78
CA LEU A 258 20.13 8.84 6.65
C LEU A 258 21.07 9.09 5.47
N ILE A 259 21.38 10.34 5.13
CA ILE A 259 22.33 10.64 4.04
C ILE A 259 23.70 10.03 4.35
N ARG A 260 24.21 10.21 5.57
CA ARG A 260 25.48 9.61 6.01
C ARG A 260 25.48 8.09 5.88
N PHE A 261 24.38 7.44 6.31
CA PHE A 261 24.20 6.00 6.12
C PHE A 261 24.26 5.60 4.63
N GLN A 262 23.57 6.34 3.76
CA GLN A 262 23.57 6.07 2.31
C GLN A 262 24.98 6.24 1.70
N ASP A 263 25.72 7.26 2.13
CA ASP A 263 27.07 7.55 1.64
C ASP A 263 28.06 6.44 2.07
N VAL A 264 28.01 6.02 3.34
CA VAL A 264 28.83 4.90 3.83
C VAL A 264 28.47 3.60 3.10
N ALA A 265 27.18 3.30 2.98
CA ALA A 265 26.71 2.11 2.28
C ALA A 265 27.16 2.07 0.81
N ALA A 266 27.29 3.24 0.14
CA ALA A 266 27.74 3.30 -1.25
C ALA A 266 29.16 2.74 -1.46
N HIS A 267 30.01 2.75 -0.41
CA HIS A 267 31.37 2.20 -0.44
C HIS A 267 31.46 0.71 -0.10
N VAL A 268 30.39 0.10 0.43
CA VAL A 268 30.35 -1.33 0.78
C VAL A 268 29.97 -2.18 -0.44
N PRO A 269 30.63 -3.32 -0.71
CA PRO A 269 30.22 -4.25 -1.77
C PRO A 269 28.75 -4.67 -1.65
N LEU A 270 28.09 -4.95 -2.78
CA LEU A 270 26.66 -5.24 -2.81
C LEU A 270 26.20 -6.39 -1.90
N PRO A 271 26.94 -7.51 -1.77
CA PRO A 271 26.52 -8.61 -0.89
C PRO A 271 26.49 -8.24 0.59
N ASP A 272 27.34 -7.30 1.01
CA ASP A 272 27.57 -6.96 2.42
C ASP A 272 26.95 -5.60 2.81
N ARG A 273 26.27 -4.95 1.87
CA ARG A 273 25.75 -3.60 2.04
C ARG A 273 24.54 -3.63 3.00
N PRO A 274 24.53 -2.80 4.06
CA PRO A 274 23.42 -2.78 5.00
C PRO A 274 22.13 -2.35 4.32
N ALA A 275 21.02 -2.94 4.75
CA ALA A 275 19.71 -2.67 4.20
C ALA A 275 19.09 -1.42 4.81
N MET A 276 18.27 -0.69 4.04
CA MET A 276 17.49 0.43 4.57
C MET A 276 16.61 0.00 5.75
N ALA A 277 16.09 -1.23 5.72
CA ALA A 277 15.27 -1.79 6.79
C ALA A 277 16.02 -1.82 8.14
N GLU A 278 17.30 -2.21 8.15
CA GLU A 278 18.12 -2.26 9.37
C GLU A 278 18.30 -0.86 9.98
N TRP A 279 18.57 0.14 9.14
CA TRP A 279 18.65 1.52 9.59
C TRP A 279 17.31 2.04 10.14
N LEU A 280 16.20 1.69 9.51
CA LEU A 280 14.86 2.10 9.97
C LEU A 280 14.45 1.45 11.29
N GLU A 281 14.90 0.20 11.53
CA GLU A 281 14.73 -0.48 12.81
C GLU A 281 15.52 0.24 13.90
N GLN A 282 16.79 0.58 13.65
CA GLN A 282 17.63 1.35 14.58
C GLN A 282 17.07 2.75 14.85
N PHE A 283 16.63 3.46 13.81
CA PHE A 283 15.97 4.76 13.92
C PHE A 283 14.75 4.71 14.84
N ASN A 284 13.90 3.69 14.70
CA ASN A 284 12.73 3.54 15.57
C ASN A 284 13.08 3.05 16.98
N ALA A 285 14.15 2.26 17.14
CA ALA A 285 14.62 1.77 18.43
C ALA A 285 15.28 2.86 19.27
N GLY A 286 16.16 3.68 18.68
CA GLY A 286 16.88 4.76 19.39
C GLY A 286 15.95 5.83 19.99
N LEU A 287 14.76 6.04 19.41
CA LEU A 287 13.73 6.94 19.93
C LEU A 287 12.78 6.29 20.95
N LYS A 288 12.95 5.00 21.27
CA LYS A 288 12.28 4.38 22.43
C LYS A 288 13.10 4.51 23.71
N GLU A 289 14.41 4.73 23.61
CA GLU A 289 15.30 4.88 24.76
C GLU A 289 15.39 6.32 25.26
N ALA A 290 14.99 7.30 24.43
CA ALA A 290 15.00 8.73 24.75
C ALA A 290 13.66 9.28 25.30
N ALA A 291 12.60 8.46 25.34
CA ALA A 291 11.25 8.80 25.80
C ALA A 291 10.91 8.08 27.10
#